data_AF-A0A1I7LK47-F1
#
_entry.id   AF-A0A1I7LK47-F1
#
_cell.length_a   1.000
_cell.length_b   1.000
_cell.length_c   1.000
_cell.angle_alpha   90.00
_cell.angle_beta   90.00
_cell.angle_gamma   90.00
#
_symmetry.space_group_name_H-M   'P 1'
#
loop_
_entity.id
_entity.type
_entity.pdbx_description
1 polymer ?
#
loop_
_entity_poly.entity_id
_entity_poly.type
_entity_poly.pdbx_seq_one_letter_code
_entity_poly.pdbx_strand_id
1 'polypeptide(L)'
;MQALSAEDEQAVERLTLRLLQDAYCDLAAVLRGAQPQAAAAILGVMEQRVTDVLTRICRQGSEGAASVEIAVAVGERIGEIMDQAHGRDGPGVRAA
;
A
#
# COMPACT_ATOMS: atom_id res chain seq x y z
N MET A 1 31.67 1.63 -0.77
CA MET A 1 30.44 0.86 -1.03
C MET A 1 30.43 0.53 -2.51
N GLN A 2 30.28 -0.73 -2.89
CA GLN A 2 30.02 -1.08 -4.29
C GLN A 2 28.62 -0.58 -4.67
N ALA A 3 28.46 -0.10 -5.90
CA ALA A 3 27.14 0.24 -6.43
C ALA A 3 26.33 -1.06 -6.58
N LEU A 4 25.06 -0.99 -6.23
CA LEU A 4 24.11 -2.10 -6.38
C LEU A 4 23.89 -2.39 -7.87
N SER A 5 23.66 -3.66 -8.21
CA SER A 5 23.16 -3.99 -9.54
C SER A 5 21.69 -3.57 -9.70
N ALA A 6 21.18 -3.50 -10.93
CA ALA A 6 19.76 -3.21 -11.16
C ALA A 6 18.83 -4.25 -10.50
N GLU A 7 19.27 -5.51 -10.41
CA GLU A 7 18.54 -6.57 -9.71
C GLU A 7 18.53 -6.31 -8.19
N ASP A 8 19.65 -5.87 -7.63
CA ASP A 8 19.74 -5.51 -6.22
C ASP A 8 18.89 -4.27 -5.90
N GLU A 9 18.84 -3.27 -6.78
CA GLU A 9 17.97 -2.09 -6.63
C GLU A 9 16.49 -2.49 -6.61
N GLN A 10 16.07 -3.37 -7.52
CA GLN A 10 14.71 -3.90 -7.53
C GLN A 10 14.41 -4.74 -6.27
N ALA A 11 15.40 -5.49 -5.78
CA ALA A 11 15.26 -6.23 -4.53
C ALA A 11 15.08 -5.29 -3.34
N VAL A 12 15.83 -4.17 -3.29
CA VAL A 12 15.67 -3.14 -2.26
C VAL A 12 14.27 -2.56 -2.29
N GLU A 13 13.76 -2.13 -3.45
CA GLU A 13 12.39 -1.58 -3.56
C GLU A 13 11.33 -2.57 -3.07
N ARG A 14 11.43 -3.84 -3.50
CA ARG A 14 10.51 -4.90 -3.09
C ARG A 14 10.55 -5.15 -1.58
N LEU A 15 11.75 -5.22 -1.00
CA LEU A 15 11.93 -5.47 0.43
C LEU A 15 11.50 -4.26 1.26
N THR A 16 11.77 -3.04 0.82
CA THR A 16 11.29 -1.82 1.46
C THR A 16 9.77 -1.78 1.49
N LEU A 17 9.11 -2.06 0.36
CA LEU A 17 7.65 -2.13 0.32
C LEU A 17 7.11 -3.21 1.27
N ARG A 18 7.75 -4.38 1.31
CA ARG A 18 7.34 -5.47 2.20
C ARG A 18 7.44 -5.09 3.67
N LEU A 19 8.55 -4.48 4.08
CA LEU A 19 8.74 -4.05 5.46
C LEU A 19 7.75 -2.96 5.88
N LEU A 20 7.43 -2.03 4.97
CA LEU A 20 6.40 -1.01 5.23
C LEU A 20 5.01 -1.63 5.37
N GLN A 21 4.68 -2.62 4.55
CA GLN A 21 3.43 -3.39 4.68
C GLN A 21 3.36 -4.11 6.03
N ASP A 22 4.41 -4.85 6.40
CA ASP A 22 4.43 -5.60 7.67
C ASP A 22 4.28 -4.63 8.86
N ALA A 23 5.00 -3.51 8.87
CA ALA A 23 4.91 -2.50 9.93
C ALA A 23 3.52 -1.85 10.02
N TYR A 24 2.88 -1.58 8.87
CA TYR A 24 1.53 -1.04 8.83
C TYR A 24 0.50 -2.04 9.37
N CYS A 25 0.59 -3.32 9.00
CA CYS A 25 -0.28 -4.38 9.50
C CYS A 25 -0.10 -4.58 11.02
N ASP A 26 1.14 -4.59 11.51
CA ASP A 26 1.44 -4.71 12.94
C ASP A 26 0.86 -3.54 13.73
N LEU A 27 1.04 -2.32 13.24
CA LEU A 27 0.45 -1.12 13.85
C LEU A 27 -1.08 -1.21 13.88
N ALA A 28 -1.70 -1.63 12.78
CA ALA A 28 -3.16 -1.78 12.70
C ALA A 28 -3.68 -2.84 13.70
N ALA A 29 -2.96 -3.95 13.85
CA ALA A 29 -3.28 -5.00 14.81
C ALA A 29 -3.17 -4.51 16.26
N VAL A 30 -2.09 -3.80 16.61
CA VAL A 30 -1.90 -3.20 17.94
C VAL A 30 -3.01 -2.19 18.25
N LEU A 31 -3.31 -1.30 17.30
CA LEU A 31 -4.35 -0.28 17.47
C LEU A 31 -5.73 -0.91 17.62
N ARG A 32 -6.05 -1.97 16.87
CA ARG A 32 -7.32 -2.70 17.06
C ARG A 32 -7.43 -3.34 18.43
N GLY A 33 -6.34 -3.93 18.94
CA GLY A 33 -6.32 -4.53 20.28
C GLY A 33 -6.53 -3.52 21.40
N ALA A 34 -5.97 -2.31 21.25
CA ALA A 34 -6.05 -1.27 22.27
C ALA A 34 -7.29 -0.37 22.14
N GLN A 35 -7.59 0.12 20.93
CA GLN A 35 -8.62 1.12 20.64
C GLN A 35 -9.20 0.94 19.20
N PRO A 36 -10.21 0.07 19.02
CA PRO A 36 -10.77 -0.24 17.70
C PRO A 36 -11.28 0.96 16.90
N GLN A 37 -11.90 1.94 17.58
CA GLN A 37 -12.42 3.15 16.94
C GLN A 37 -11.30 4.05 16.40
N ALA A 38 -10.20 4.17 17.16
CA ALA A 38 -9.03 4.93 16.72
C ALA A 38 -8.34 4.25 15.54
N ALA A 39 -8.25 2.90 15.56
CA ALA A 39 -7.75 2.13 14.43
C ALA A 39 -8.57 2.41 13.15
N ALA A 40 -9.90 2.33 13.22
CA ALA A 40 -10.75 2.61 12.07
C ALA A 40 -10.58 4.04 11.52
N ALA A 41 -10.48 5.04 12.40
CA ALA A 41 -10.28 6.42 11.99
C ALA A 41 -8.92 6.65 11.30
N ILE A 42 -7.84 6.09 11.87
CA ILE A 42 -6.50 6.21 11.30
C ILE A 42 -6.41 5.52 9.94
N LEU A 43 -6.95 4.30 9.83
CA LEU A 43 -6.95 3.55 8.57
C LEU A 43 -7.74 4.30 7.48
N GLY A 44 -8.90 4.86 7.81
CA GLY A 44 -9.68 5.68 6.87
C GLY A 44 -8.96 6.95 6.40
N VAL A 45 -8.19 7.61 7.27
CA VAL A 45 -7.35 8.76 6.87
C VAL A 45 -6.26 8.33 5.89
N MET A 46 -5.69 7.14 6.07
CA MET A 46 -4.69 6.60 5.14
C MET A 46 -5.30 6.22 3.79
N GLU A 47 -6.46 5.58 3.76
CA GLU A 47 -7.23 5.28 2.53
C GLU A 47 -7.49 6.56 1.72
N GLN A 48 -7.97 7.62 2.38
CA GLN A 48 -8.24 8.90 1.72
C GLN A 48 -6.96 9.51 1.14
N ARG A 49 -5.85 9.50 1.90
CA ARG A 49 -4.58 10.05 1.44
C ARG A 49 -4.06 9.34 0.20
N VAL A 50 -4.18 8.01 0.12
CA VAL A 50 -3.79 7.24 -1.07
C VAL A 50 -4.64 7.65 -2.26
N THR A 51 -5.96 7.73 -2.08
CA THR A 51 -6.90 8.17 -3.12
C THR A 51 -6.53 9.56 -3.65
N ASP A 52 -6.21 10.51 -2.77
CA ASP A 52 -5.83 11.87 -3.13
C ASP A 52 -4.53 11.91 -3.96
N VAL A 53 -3.53 11.11 -3.56
CA VAL A 53 -2.24 11.03 -4.25
C VAL A 53 -2.40 10.41 -5.65
N LEU A 54 -3.12 9.29 -5.76
CA LEU A 54 -3.34 8.63 -7.05
C LEU A 54 -4.16 9.52 -8.00
N THR A 55 -5.20 10.17 -7.48
CA THR A 55 -5.99 11.15 -8.23
C THR A 55 -5.11 12.28 -8.75
N ARG A 56 -4.18 12.76 -7.93
CA ARG A 56 -3.24 13.81 -8.32
C ARG A 56 -2.29 13.33 -9.43
N ILE A 57 -1.74 12.13 -9.32
CA ILE A 57 -0.87 11.53 -10.35
C ILE A 57 -1.61 11.47 -11.69
N CYS A 58 -2.84 10.94 -11.70
CA CYS A 58 -3.68 10.88 -12.91
C CYS A 58 -3.93 12.27 -13.50
N ARG A 59 -4.29 13.26 -12.67
CA ARG A 59 -4.60 14.62 -13.14
C ARG A 59 -3.38 15.37 -13.66
N GLN A 60 -2.21 15.13 -13.08
CA GLN A 60 -0.98 15.84 -13.42
C GLN A 60 -0.20 15.16 -14.54
N GLY A 61 -0.50 13.89 -14.83
CA GLY A 61 0.28 13.12 -15.80
C GLY A 61 1.74 12.94 -15.35
N SER A 62 1.96 12.81 -14.04
CA SER A 62 3.32 12.82 -13.43
C SER A 62 4.23 11.71 -13.96
N GLU A 63 3.65 10.61 -14.44
CA GLU A 63 4.36 9.47 -15.03
C GLU A 63 4.23 9.43 -16.57
N GLY A 64 3.83 10.55 -17.18
CA GLY A 64 3.62 10.66 -18.62
C GLY A 64 2.34 9.95 -19.08
N ALA A 65 2.36 9.41 -20.30
CA ALA A 65 1.19 8.82 -20.95
C ALA A 65 0.59 7.63 -20.18
N ALA A 66 1.40 6.93 -19.37
CA ALA A 66 0.99 5.76 -18.60
C ALA A 66 0.48 6.09 -17.19
N SER A 67 0.29 7.37 -16.85
CA SER A 67 -0.03 7.79 -15.48
C SER A 67 -1.31 7.17 -14.93
N VAL A 68 -2.31 6.94 -15.78
CA VAL A 68 -3.57 6.30 -15.36
C VAL A 68 -3.34 4.84 -15.06
N GLU A 69 -2.69 4.09 -15.97
CA GLU A 69 -2.40 2.67 -15.77
C GLU A 69 -1.52 2.45 -14.54
N ILE A 70 -0.51 3.30 -14.33
CA ILE A 70 0.36 3.23 -13.15
C ILE A 70 -0.44 3.52 -11.87
N ALA A 71 -1.26 4.56 -11.85
CA ALA A 71 -2.06 4.88 -10.67
C ALA A 71 -3.07 3.77 -10.31
N VAL A 72 -3.67 3.11 -11.32
CA VAL A 72 -4.54 1.95 -11.13
C VAL A 72 -3.75 0.79 -10.51
N ALA A 73 -2.62 0.40 -11.10
CA ALA A 73 -1.80 -0.70 -10.61
C ALA A 73 -1.28 -0.46 -9.18
N VAL A 74 -0.88 0.78 -8.86
CA VAL A 74 -0.49 1.16 -7.49
C VAL A 74 -1.70 1.10 -6.55
N GLY A 75 -2.87 1.58 -6.99
CA GLY A 75 -4.11 1.54 -6.20
C GLY A 75 -4.54 0.13 -5.84
N GLU A 76 -4.51 -0.81 -6.78
CA GLU A 76 -4.81 -2.22 -6.55
C GLU A 76 -3.88 -2.81 -5.49
N ARG A 77 -2.57 -2.58 -5.62
CA ARG A 77 -1.57 -3.13 -4.70
C ARG A 77 -1.65 -2.53 -3.30
N ILE A 78 -1.96 -1.24 -3.17
CA ILE A 78 -2.17 -0.61 -1.87
C ILE A 78 -3.50 -1.05 -1.26
N GLY A 79 -4.54 -1.24 -2.07
CA GLY A 79 -5.83 -1.78 -1.63
C GLY A 79 -5.68 -3.14 -0.96
N GLU A 80 -4.91 -4.05 -1.57
CA GLU A 80 -4.58 -5.35 -0.95
C GLU A 80 -3.93 -5.18 0.43
N ILE A 81 -2.96 -4.27 0.58
CA ILE A 81 -2.29 -4.01 1.86
C ILE A 81 -3.28 -3.48 2.91
N MET A 82 -4.18 -2.59 2.50
CA MET A 82 -5.20 -2.02 3.39
C MET A 82 -6.19 -3.08 3.85
N ASP A 83 -6.66 -3.95 2.96
CA ASP A 83 -7.58 -5.03 3.34
C ASP A 83 -6.95 -6.01 4.35
N GLN A 84 -5.68 -6.36 4.14
CA GLN A 84 -4.92 -7.16 5.11
C GLN A 84 -4.82 -6.42 6.45
N ALA A 85 -4.47 -5.14 6.41
CA ALA A 85 -4.37 -4.32 7.61
C ALA A 85 -5.71 -4.19 8.32
N HIS A 86 -6.85 -4.16 7.63
CA HIS A 86 -8.18 -4.16 8.25
C HIS A 86 -8.56 -5.51 8.87
N GLY A 87 -7.80 -6.57 8.63
CA GLY A 87 -8.15 -7.94 9.01
C GLY A 87 -9.29 -8.51 8.15
N ARG A 88 -9.48 -7.98 6.94
CA ARG A 88 -10.46 -8.47 5.97
C ARG A 88 -9.96 -9.67 5.17
N ASP A 89 -8.73 -10.12 5.42
CA ASP A 89 -8.20 -11.41 4.97
C ASP A 89 -8.93 -12.59 5.66
N GLY A 90 -10.20 -12.77 5.34
CA GLY A 90 -10.80 -14.10 5.37
C GLY A 90 -10.28 -14.91 4.19
N PRO A 91 -10.24 -16.26 4.26
CA PRO A 91 -9.86 -17.10 3.13
C PRO A 91 -10.89 -16.94 2.01
N GLY A 92 -10.63 -16.02 1.08
CA GLY A 92 -11.60 -15.59 0.08
C GLY A 92 -10.92 -15.12 -1.19
N VAL A 93 -10.77 -16.06 -2.13
CA VAL A 93 -10.58 -15.83 -3.57
C VAL A 93 -9.19 -15.36 -4.00
N ARG A 94 -8.21 -16.25 -3.88
CA ARG A 94 -7.37 -16.57 -5.04
C ARG A 94 -8.16 -17.57 -5.90
N ALA A 95 -8.97 -17.07 -6.83
CA ALA A 95 -9.46 -17.90 -7.94
C ALA A 95 -8.29 -18.14 -8.91
N ALA A 96 -8.21 -19.39 -9.36
CA ALA A 96 -7.19 -19.99 -10.18
C ALA A 96 -6.98 -19.31 -11.55
#